data_AF-A0A6N9V303-F1
#
_entry.id   AF-A0A6N9V303-F1
#
_cell.length_a   1.000
_cell.length_b   1.000
_cell.length_c   1.000
_cell.angle_alpha   90.00
_cell.angle_beta   90.00
_cell.angle_gamma   90.00
#
_symmetry.space_group_name_H-M   'P 1'
#
loop_
_entity.id
_entity.type
_entity.pdbx_description
1 polymer ?
#
loop_
_entity_poly.entity_id
_entity_poly.type
_entity_poly.pdbx_seq_one_letter_code
_entity_poly.pdbx_strand_id
1 'polypeptide(L)'
;MTPGKKRLLSLLAVLATLLSGLGLALIGQNSAQAHGVTMTPGSRTYLCYLDARTGTGALDPTNAACKAALAESGSNALYNWFAVLDSNAGGRGPGYVPDGKLCSAGDRSPYNFTGYNAARADWPRTHLTSGSTIRIKHSNWAAHPGDFRVYMSKPGYVPTEPLGWDDIELIQTVTNPPQSGSVGSESGHYYWDLALPSGRSGDALMFIQWVRSDSQENFFSCSDIVFDGGNGEVTGIRGSGGTPTPTPTPTPTPTPAPTDPHSGCMALYRVTNSWNGGFQGSVEVMNHSATARDNWAVRWQPGAGTTISQLWNGIHSTGSDGTVTVRHVDHNRTIPPDGSVTFGFTATSAGNDLPVGSISCVNP
;
A
#
# COMPACT_ATOMS: atom_id res chain seq x y z
N MET A 1 -65.95 35.39 -4.27
CA MET A 1 -64.68 35.75 -4.96
C MET A 1 -64.91 35.77 -6.46
N THR A 2 -64.64 36.90 -7.13
CA THR A 2 -64.81 37.08 -8.58
C THR A 2 -63.87 36.15 -9.38
N PRO A 3 -64.26 35.72 -10.59
CA PRO A 3 -63.50 34.74 -11.39
C PRO A 3 -62.04 35.15 -11.68
N GLY A 4 -61.74 36.46 -11.72
CA GLY A 4 -60.37 36.97 -11.86
C GLY A 4 -59.47 36.70 -10.64
N LYS A 5 -60.02 36.72 -9.41
CA LYS A 5 -59.24 36.42 -8.19
C LYS A 5 -58.86 34.95 -8.08
N LYS A 6 -59.70 34.04 -8.60
CA LYS A 6 -59.40 32.59 -8.62
C LYS A 6 -58.24 32.27 -9.55
N ARG A 7 -58.17 32.89 -10.75
CA ARG A 7 -57.06 32.70 -11.68
C ARG A 7 -55.72 33.22 -11.14
N LEU A 8 -55.73 34.37 -10.45
CA LEU A 8 -54.52 34.96 -9.86
C LEU A 8 -53.97 34.10 -8.72
N LEU A 9 -54.84 33.56 -7.86
CA LEU A 9 -54.47 32.63 -6.78
C LEU A 9 -53.94 31.29 -7.33
N SER A 10 -54.51 30.77 -8.41
CA SER A 10 -54.00 29.56 -9.07
C SER A 10 -52.63 29.76 -9.73
N LEU A 11 -52.39 30.93 -10.34
CA LEU A 11 -51.08 31.28 -10.92
C LEU A 11 -50.00 31.46 -9.85
N LEU A 12 -50.33 32.08 -8.72
CA LEU A 12 -49.41 32.23 -7.58
C LEU A 12 -49.09 30.87 -6.92
N ALA A 13 -50.06 29.97 -6.82
CA ALA A 13 -49.84 28.62 -6.30
C ALA A 13 -48.94 27.76 -7.22
N VAL A 14 -49.10 27.89 -8.54
CA VAL A 14 -48.25 27.20 -9.54
C VAL A 14 -46.83 27.79 -9.58
N LEU A 15 -46.68 29.11 -9.43
CA LEU A 15 -45.37 29.75 -9.35
C LEU A 15 -44.64 29.38 -8.05
N ALA A 16 -45.37 29.30 -6.93
CA ALA A 16 -44.81 28.88 -5.65
C ALA A 16 -44.35 27.40 -5.66
N THR A 17 -45.08 26.49 -6.31
CA THR A 17 -44.65 25.09 -6.45
C THR A 17 -43.49 24.92 -7.45
N LEU A 18 -43.43 25.71 -8.52
CA LEU A 18 -42.27 25.74 -9.42
C LEU A 18 -41.01 26.30 -8.76
N LEU A 19 -41.12 27.37 -7.96
CA LEU A 19 -39.99 27.93 -7.20
C LEU A 19 -39.54 27.00 -6.05
N SER A 20 -40.46 26.28 -5.41
CA SER A 20 -40.13 25.28 -4.40
C SER A 20 -39.48 24.04 -5.02
N GLY A 21 -39.90 23.62 -6.21
CA GLY A 21 -39.31 22.51 -6.96
C GLY A 21 -37.93 22.83 -7.52
N LEU A 22 -37.70 24.06 -7.99
CA LEU A 22 -36.37 24.53 -8.42
C LEU A 22 -35.44 24.74 -7.22
N GLY A 23 -35.98 25.19 -6.07
CA GLY A 23 -35.24 25.33 -4.82
C GLY A 23 -34.73 23.99 -4.29
N LEU A 24 -35.56 22.94 -4.28
CA LEU A 24 -35.14 21.60 -3.80
C LEU A 24 -34.17 20.87 -4.72
N ALA A 25 -34.12 21.18 -6.02
CA ALA A 25 -33.16 20.57 -6.94
C ALA A 25 -31.72 21.10 -6.77
N LEU A 26 -31.54 22.24 -6.08
CA LEU A 26 -30.25 22.92 -5.92
C LEU A 26 -29.59 22.70 -4.53
N ILE A 27 -30.25 22.03 -3.58
CA ILE A 27 -29.73 21.84 -2.20
C ILE A 27 -29.09 20.45 -1.98
N GLY A 28 -28.75 19.73 -3.06
CA GLY A 28 -28.33 18.34 -2.93
C GLY A 28 -27.41 17.80 -4.02
N GLN A 29 -26.78 18.65 -4.84
CA GLN A 29 -25.65 18.20 -5.64
C GLN A 29 -24.39 18.19 -4.78
N ASN A 30 -24.36 17.30 -3.78
CA ASN A 30 -23.09 16.85 -3.26
C ASN A 30 -22.38 16.24 -4.46
N SER A 31 -21.29 16.86 -4.91
CA SER A 31 -20.39 16.26 -5.89
C SER A 31 -20.18 14.81 -5.46
N ALA A 32 -20.48 13.86 -6.34
CA ALA A 32 -20.17 12.46 -6.07
C ALA A 32 -18.65 12.34 -6.05
N GLN A 33 -18.07 12.57 -4.88
CA GLN A 33 -16.64 12.52 -4.66
C GLN A 33 -16.20 11.07 -4.82
N ALA A 34 -15.42 10.79 -5.86
CA ALA A 34 -14.62 9.58 -5.88
C ALA A 34 -13.44 9.74 -4.91
N HIS A 35 -12.93 8.64 -4.38
CA HIS A 35 -11.89 8.67 -3.35
C HIS A 35 -11.16 7.34 -3.33
N GLY A 36 -9.84 7.39 -3.54
CA GLY A 36 -8.98 6.24 -3.51
C GLY A 36 -7.54 6.60 -3.84
N VAL A 37 -6.62 6.06 -3.05
CA VAL A 37 -5.18 5.99 -3.37
C VAL A 37 -4.69 4.58 -3.05
N THR A 38 -3.47 4.26 -3.48
CA THR A 38 -2.92 2.92 -3.29
C THR A 38 -2.62 2.66 -1.81
N MET A 39 -3.02 1.49 -1.34
CA MET A 39 -2.79 0.97 0.01
C MET A 39 -1.67 -0.08 0.03
N THR A 40 -1.45 -0.79 -1.07
CA THR A 40 -0.35 -1.75 -1.24
C THR A 40 0.13 -1.76 -2.69
N PRO A 41 1.41 -1.45 -2.97
CA PRO A 41 2.35 -0.75 -2.09
C PRO A 41 1.79 0.63 -1.70
N GLY A 42 1.85 0.97 -0.41
CA GLY A 42 1.13 2.12 0.13
C GLY A 42 1.60 3.44 -0.46
N SER A 43 0.64 4.33 -0.75
CA SER A 43 0.93 5.68 -1.24
C SER A 43 1.50 6.60 -0.15
N ARG A 44 2.14 7.70 -0.52
CA ARG A 44 2.67 8.69 0.43
C ARG A 44 1.61 9.18 1.42
N THR A 45 0.44 9.59 0.94
CA THR A 45 -0.65 10.07 1.82
C THR A 45 -1.16 8.96 2.73
N TYR A 46 -1.34 7.74 2.22
CA TYR A 46 -1.81 6.60 3.01
C TYR A 46 -0.79 6.18 4.07
N LEU A 47 0.48 6.01 3.72
CA LEU A 47 1.52 5.62 4.67
C LEU A 47 1.80 6.71 5.71
N CYS A 48 1.75 7.99 5.31
CA CYS A 48 1.84 9.08 6.29
C CYS A 48 0.61 9.16 7.19
N TYR A 49 -0.59 8.80 6.71
CA TYR A 49 -1.77 8.68 7.56
C TYR A 49 -1.60 7.55 8.59
N LEU A 50 -1.09 6.39 8.16
CA LEU A 50 -0.79 5.27 9.06
C LEU A 50 0.30 5.61 10.08
N ASP A 51 1.35 6.32 9.67
CA ASP A 51 2.42 6.80 10.55
C ASP A 51 1.90 7.82 11.56
N ALA A 52 1.03 8.73 11.13
CA ALA A 52 0.57 9.86 11.93
C ALA A 52 -0.56 9.53 12.91
N ARG A 53 -1.48 8.63 12.56
CA ARG A 53 -2.70 8.44 13.33
C ARG A 53 -2.40 7.93 14.75
N THR A 54 -3.02 8.58 15.73
CA THR A 54 -2.99 8.18 17.14
C THR A 54 -4.35 7.66 17.58
N GLY A 55 -4.43 7.03 18.75
CA GLY A 55 -5.69 6.52 19.29
C GLY A 55 -6.75 7.60 19.60
N THR A 56 -6.38 8.88 19.63
CA THR A 56 -7.30 10.01 19.84
C THR A 56 -7.79 10.66 18.55
N GLY A 57 -7.31 10.19 17.38
CA GLY A 57 -7.55 10.84 16.09
C GLY A 57 -6.65 12.04 15.81
N ALA A 58 -5.76 12.41 16.73
CA ALA A 58 -4.70 13.38 16.46
C ALA A 58 -3.66 12.78 15.49
N LEU A 59 -3.00 13.65 14.73
CA LEU A 59 -1.96 13.31 13.76
C LEU A 59 -0.59 13.73 14.30
N ASP A 60 0.26 12.73 14.57
CA ASP A 60 1.63 12.89 15.06
C ASP A 60 2.53 11.89 14.31
N PRO A 61 3.00 12.21 13.09
CA PRO A 61 3.88 11.33 12.32
C PRO A 61 5.26 11.22 12.98
N THR A 62 5.91 10.07 12.82
CA THR A 62 7.31 9.87 13.24
C THR A 62 8.29 10.10 12.10
N ASN A 63 7.88 9.82 10.87
CA ASN A 63 8.68 9.98 9.67
C ASN A 63 8.96 11.44 9.34
N ALA A 64 10.21 11.77 8.98
CA ALA A 64 10.63 13.15 8.72
C ALA A 64 10.00 13.75 7.44
N ALA A 65 9.82 12.95 6.39
CA ALA A 65 9.10 13.40 5.19
C ALA A 65 7.62 13.62 5.49
N CYS A 66 6.96 12.71 6.22
CA CYS A 66 5.56 12.88 6.63
C CYS A 66 5.36 14.10 7.55
N LYS A 67 6.28 14.37 8.48
CA LYS A 67 6.28 15.60 9.31
C LYS A 67 6.35 16.85 8.44
N ALA A 68 7.26 16.86 7.45
CA ALA A 68 7.41 17.98 6.54
C ALA A 68 6.16 18.18 5.67
N ALA A 69 5.60 17.10 5.11
CA ALA A 69 4.37 17.15 4.32
C ALA A 69 3.18 17.65 5.15
N LEU A 70 3.04 17.18 6.39
CA LEU A 70 2.00 17.64 7.32
C LEU A 70 2.16 19.13 7.66
N ALA A 71 3.39 19.60 7.89
CA ALA A 71 3.66 21.01 8.15
C ALA A 71 3.33 21.91 6.95
N GLU A 72 3.58 21.45 5.73
CA GLU A 72 3.29 22.21 4.50
C GLU A 72 1.81 22.14 4.10
N SER A 73 1.21 20.94 4.16
CA SER A 73 -0.10 20.65 3.58
C SER A 73 -1.24 20.71 4.59
N GLY A 74 -0.92 20.71 5.89
CA GLY A 74 -1.89 20.67 6.98
C GLY A 74 -2.52 19.30 7.18
N SER A 75 -3.24 19.15 8.31
CA SER A 75 -3.85 17.88 8.74
C SER A 75 -4.98 17.40 7.83
N ASN A 76 -5.68 18.30 7.14
CA ASN A 76 -6.76 17.95 6.22
C ASN A 76 -6.30 17.00 5.11
N ALA A 77 -5.05 17.09 4.66
CA ALA A 77 -4.50 16.18 3.68
C ALA A 77 -4.49 14.72 4.19
N LEU A 78 -4.17 14.50 5.46
CA LEU A 78 -4.13 13.16 6.05
C LEU A 78 -5.50 12.66 6.51
N TYR A 79 -6.42 13.53 6.93
CA TYR A 79 -7.81 13.11 7.16
C TYR A 79 -8.53 12.72 5.87
N ASN A 80 -8.09 13.27 4.73
CA ASN A 80 -8.62 12.99 3.40
C ASN A 80 -7.54 12.33 2.53
N TRP A 81 -6.76 11.41 3.09
CA TRP A 81 -5.60 10.77 2.43
C TRP A 81 -5.94 10.12 1.08
N PHE A 82 -7.21 9.78 0.87
CA PHE A 82 -7.79 9.19 -0.34
C PHE A 82 -8.26 10.21 -1.40
N ALA A 83 -8.17 11.51 -1.15
CA ALA A 83 -8.78 12.57 -1.96
C ALA A 83 -7.79 13.33 -2.86
N VAL A 84 -6.68 12.69 -3.26
CA VAL A 84 -5.70 13.27 -4.18
C VAL A 84 -6.26 13.21 -5.60
N LEU A 85 -7.03 14.24 -5.97
CA LEU A 85 -7.87 14.24 -7.16
C LEU A 85 -7.74 15.51 -7.99
N ASP A 86 -8.09 15.39 -9.27
CA ASP A 86 -8.39 16.51 -10.15
C ASP A 86 -9.71 16.23 -10.87
N SER A 87 -10.74 17.01 -10.54
CA SER A 87 -12.10 16.86 -11.08
C SER A 87 -12.18 17.06 -12.61
N ASN A 88 -11.15 17.65 -13.22
CA ASN A 88 -11.14 17.97 -14.65
C ASN A 88 -10.02 17.26 -15.42
N ALA A 89 -9.31 16.30 -14.83
CA ALA A 89 -8.17 15.67 -15.49
C ALA A 89 -8.57 14.96 -16.80
N GLY A 90 -9.69 14.23 -16.82
CA GLY A 90 -10.26 13.64 -18.03
C GLY A 90 -9.35 12.61 -18.70
N GLY A 91 -8.52 11.92 -17.92
CA GLY A 91 -7.51 10.98 -18.41
C GLY A 91 -6.25 11.63 -18.98
N ARG A 92 -6.11 12.96 -18.88
CA ARG A 92 -4.88 13.66 -19.28
C ARG A 92 -3.78 13.47 -18.24
N GLY A 93 -2.54 13.48 -18.70
CA GLY A 93 -1.34 13.39 -17.87
C GLY A 93 -0.27 14.36 -18.36
N PRO A 94 0.69 13.92 -19.20
CA PRO A 94 1.73 14.79 -19.76
C PRO A 94 1.15 16.03 -20.46
N GLY A 95 1.77 17.18 -20.23
CA GLY A 95 1.32 18.48 -20.77
C GLY A 95 0.10 19.10 -20.08
N TYR A 96 -0.55 18.40 -19.15
CA TYR A 96 -1.69 18.91 -18.37
C TYR A 96 -1.42 18.93 -16.86
N VAL A 97 -0.98 17.81 -16.30
CA VAL A 97 -0.43 17.76 -14.93
C VAL A 97 1.04 18.15 -15.04
N PRO A 98 1.49 19.26 -14.43
CA PRO A 98 2.88 19.68 -14.51
C PRO A 98 3.84 18.66 -13.90
N ASP A 99 5.05 18.57 -14.44
CA ASP A 99 6.14 17.83 -13.80
C ASP A 99 6.40 18.36 -12.38
N GLY A 100 6.80 17.46 -11.49
CA GLY A 100 6.95 17.74 -10.06
C GLY A 100 5.64 17.88 -9.30
N LYS A 101 4.47 17.71 -9.95
CA LYS A 101 3.14 17.86 -9.32
C LYS A 101 2.25 16.63 -9.44
N LEU A 102 2.81 15.48 -9.82
CA LEU A 102 2.06 14.24 -10.03
C LEU A 102 1.41 13.73 -8.73
N CYS A 103 2.12 13.84 -7.60
CA CYS A 103 1.67 13.30 -6.30
C CYS A 103 0.63 14.17 -5.58
N SER A 104 0.31 15.34 -6.13
CA SER A 104 -0.75 16.24 -5.64
C SER A 104 -1.87 16.47 -6.66
N ALA A 105 -1.95 15.65 -7.71
CA ALA A 105 -2.89 15.83 -8.82
C ALA A 105 -2.78 17.21 -9.49
N GLY A 106 -1.55 17.72 -9.67
CA GLY A 106 -1.33 19.04 -10.27
C GLY A 106 -1.68 20.21 -9.35
N ASP A 107 -1.77 19.98 -8.04
CA ASP A 107 -2.26 20.93 -7.02
C ASP A 107 -3.71 21.39 -7.28
N ARG A 108 -4.54 20.52 -7.88
CA ARG A 108 -5.94 20.84 -8.25
C ARG A 108 -7.00 20.22 -7.35
N SER A 109 -6.60 19.44 -6.36
CA SER A 109 -7.51 18.86 -5.38
C SER A 109 -8.16 19.95 -4.51
N PRO A 110 -9.39 19.71 -3.98
CA PRO A 110 -9.99 20.56 -2.95
C PRO A 110 -9.15 20.68 -1.67
N TYR A 111 -8.20 19.76 -1.46
CA TYR A 111 -7.28 19.77 -0.32
C TYR A 111 -5.86 20.08 -0.78
N ASN A 112 -5.07 20.69 0.10
CA ASN A 112 -3.66 20.91 -0.16
C ASN A 112 -2.89 19.59 -0.04
N PHE A 113 -2.26 19.15 -1.13
CA PHE A 113 -1.34 18.01 -1.14
C PHE A 113 0.07 18.38 -1.62
N THR A 114 0.42 19.67 -1.67
CA THR A 114 1.67 20.15 -2.29
C THR A 114 2.91 19.49 -1.67
N GLY A 115 2.90 19.30 -0.35
CA GLY A 115 4.02 18.71 0.40
C GLY A 115 4.29 17.24 0.07
N TYR A 116 3.33 16.54 -0.53
CA TYR A 116 3.51 15.15 -0.96
C TYR A 116 4.27 15.02 -2.29
N ASN A 117 4.57 16.13 -2.97
CA ASN A 117 5.48 16.16 -4.11
C ASN A 117 6.95 16.26 -3.73
N ALA A 118 7.28 16.53 -2.45
CA ALA A 118 8.65 16.83 -2.06
C ALA A 118 9.62 15.71 -2.49
N ALA A 119 10.66 16.10 -3.20
CA ALA A 119 11.71 15.20 -3.69
C ALA A 119 12.64 14.84 -2.52
N ARG A 120 12.38 13.69 -1.89
CA ARG A 120 13.08 13.22 -0.70
C ARG A 120 13.29 11.72 -0.75
N ALA A 121 14.41 11.25 -0.21
CA ALA A 121 14.70 9.82 -0.10
C ALA A 121 14.17 9.18 1.21
N ASP A 122 13.60 9.95 2.13
CA ASP A 122 13.19 9.46 3.46
C ASP A 122 11.66 9.28 3.62
N TRP A 123 10.93 9.24 2.50
CA TRP A 123 9.53 8.80 2.51
C TRP A 123 9.39 7.36 3.02
N PRO A 124 8.27 7.04 3.71
CA PRO A 124 7.94 5.64 3.97
C PRO A 124 7.80 4.87 2.66
N ARG A 125 8.30 3.64 2.62
CA ARG A 125 8.46 2.90 1.37
C ARG A 125 8.12 1.42 1.53
N THR A 126 7.70 0.80 0.45
CA THR A 126 7.47 -0.66 0.39
C THR A 126 8.66 -1.38 -0.24
N HIS A 127 9.16 -2.42 0.42
CA HIS A 127 10.28 -3.25 -0.01
C HIS A 127 9.79 -4.38 -0.92
N LEU A 128 10.38 -4.49 -2.11
CA LEU A 128 9.89 -5.35 -3.19
C LEU A 128 11.03 -6.13 -3.85
N THR A 129 10.66 -7.26 -4.45
CA THR A 129 11.56 -8.11 -5.24
C THR A 129 11.35 -7.83 -6.72
N SER A 130 12.42 -7.50 -7.45
CA SER A 130 12.34 -7.29 -8.89
C SER A 130 11.93 -8.59 -9.61
N GLY A 131 11.07 -8.48 -10.62
CA GLY A 131 10.55 -9.63 -11.37
C GLY A 131 9.48 -10.46 -10.65
N SER A 132 9.13 -10.13 -9.40
CA SER A 132 8.05 -10.83 -8.68
C SER A 132 6.68 -10.31 -9.09
N THR A 133 5.63 -11.04 -8.68
CA THR A 133 4.24 -10.57 -8.79
C THR A 133 3.74 -10.13 -7.43
N ILE A 134 3.14 -8.95 -7.37
CA ILE A 134 2.54 -8.41 -6.15
C ILE A 134 1.03 -8.21 -6.31
N ARG A 135 0.31 -8.29 -5.19
CA ARG A 135 -1.11 -7.94 -5.12
C ARG A 135 -1.25 -6.46 -4.81
N ILE A 136 -1.72 -5.69 -5.78
CA ILE A 136 -2.09 -4.29 -5.56
C ILE A 136 -3.38 -4.23 -4.74
N LYS A 137 -3.42 -3.27 -3.80
CA LYS A 137 -4.64 -2.83 -3.13
C LYS A 137 -4.78 -1.34 -3.33
N HIS A 138 -5.91 -0.89 -3.86
CA HIS A 138 -6.22 0.52 -4.05
C HIS A 138 -7.53 0.84 -3.37
N SER A 139 -7.54 1.85 -2.50
CA SER A 139 -8.71 2.14 -1.65
C SER A 139 -9.97 2.37 -2.50
N ASN A 140 -11.09 1.81 -2.04
CA ASN A 140 -12.41 2.07 -2.61
C ASN A 140 -13.27 2.94 -1.67
N TRP A 141 -12.64 3.93 -1.00
CA TRP A 141 -13.34 4.82 -0.06
C TRP A 141 -14.63 5.40 -0.67
N ALA A 142 -14.58 5.76 -1.95
CA ALA A 142 -15.78 5.83 -2.79
C ALA A 142 -15.52 5.07 -4.09
N ALA A 143 -16.34 4.06 -4.38
CA ALA A 143 -16.17 3.20 -5.54
C ALA A 143 -16.79 3.81 -6.81
N HIS A 144 -16.03 3.77 -7.91
CA HIS A 144 -16.45 4.24 -9.24
C HIS A 144 -15.95 3.28 -10.33
N PRO A 145 -16.57 3.27 -11.52
CA PRO A 145 -16.02 2.55 -12.66
C PRO A 145 -14.87 3.32 -13.31
N GLY A 146 -13.91 2.62 -13.90
CA GLY A 146 -12.80 3.24 -14.60
C GLY A 146 -11.57 2.36 -14.77
N ASP A 147 -10.51 3.00 -15.24
CA ASP A 147 -9.20 2.40 -15.49
C ASP A 147 -8.17 2.85 -14.46
N PHE A 148 -7.41 1.91 -13.93
CA PHE A 148 -6.22 2.16 -13.11
C PHE A 148 -4.99 2.05 -14.02
N ARG A 149 -4.42 3.19 -14.40
CA ARG A 149 -3.17 3.26 -15.17
C ARG A 149 -1.99 3.22 -14.21
N VAL A 150 -1.24 2.13 -14.25
CA VAL A 150 -0.11 1.87 -13.36
C VAL A 150 1.18 2.17 -14.08
N TYR A 151 1.93 3.13 -13.54
CA TYR A 151 3.22 3.56 -14.01
C TYR A 151 4.30 3.21 -12.99
N MET A 152 5.52 3.04 -13.48
CA MET A 152 6.72 2.83 -12.67
C MET A 152 7.80 3.82 -13.11
N SER A 153 8.58 4.34 -12.18
CA SER A 153 9.76 5.13 -12.56
C SER A 153 10.75 4.27 -13.37
N LYS A 154 11.41 4.88 -14.34
CA LYS A 154 12.44 4.25 -15.17
C LYS A 154 13.70 3.92 -14.35
N PRO A 155 14.55 2.99 -14.80
CA PRO A 155 15.87 2.78 -14.18
C PRO A 155 16.66 4.08 -14.08
N GLY A 156 17.33 4.30 -12.95
CA GLY A 156 18.08 5.55 -12.69
C GLY A 156 17.28 6.64 -11.97
N TYR A 157 16.02 6.39 -11.60
CA TYR A 157 15.23 7.29 -10.75
C TYR A 157 15.98 7.70 -9.48
N VAL A 158 15.97 9.01 -9.20
CA VAL A 158 16.57 9.60 -8.00
C VAL A 158 15.47 10.25 -7.17
N PRO A 159 15.13 9.75 -5.97
CA PRO A 159 14.00 10.26 -5.18
C PRO A 159 14.19 11.69 -4.67
N THR A 160 15.41 12.22 -4.71
CA THR A 160 15.73 13.62 -4.38
C THR A 160 15.59 14.57 -5.56
N GLU A 161 15.12 14.11 -6.72
CA GLU A 161 14.75 14.94 -7.86
C GLU A 161 13.22 15.00 -8.04
N PRO A 162 12.64 16.13 -8.49
CA PRO A 162 11.21 16.22 -8.74
C PRO A 162 10.76 15.21 -9.82
N LEU A 163 9.72 14.43 -9.53
CA LEU A 163 9.17 13.44 -10.46
C LEU A 163 8.43 14.11 -11.63
N GLY A 164 8.87 13.88 -12.86
CA GLY A 164 8.18 14.24 -14.09
C GLY A 164 7.54 13.05 -14.80
N TRP A 165 6.75 13.33 -15.85
CA TRP A 165 6.13 12.31 -16.68
C TRP A 165 7.13 11.50 -17.50
N ASP A 166 8.24 12.12 -17.91
CA ASP A 166 9.30 11.44 -18.65
C ASP A 166 10.14 10.50 -17.77
N ASP A 167 10.00 10.58 -16.44
CA ASP A 167 10.67 9.69 -15.49
C ASP A 167 9.91 8.38 -15.27
N ILE A 168 8.66 8.29 -15.72
CA ILE A 168 7.79 7.12 -15.51
C ILE A 168 7.38 6.46 -16.83
N GLU A 169 7.11 5.17 -16.77
CA GLU A 169 6.62 4.37 -17.89
C GLU A 169 5.35 3.61 -17.48
N LEU A 170 4.38 3.50 -18.39
CA LEU A 170 3.16 2.74 -18.15
C LEU A 170 3.49 1.24 -18.22
N ILE A 171 3.18 0.50 -17.16
CA ILE A 171 3.44 -0.94 -17.06
C ILE A 171 2.18 -1.80 -17.03
N GLN A 172 1.03 -1.23 -16.63
CA GLN A 172 -0.24 -1.94 -16.62
C GLN A 172 -1.42 -0.96 -16.74
N THR A 173 -2.51 -1.40 -17.34
CA THR A 173 -3.82 -0.74 -17.21
C THR A 173 -4.83 -1.80 -16.79
N VAL A 174 -5.62 -1.50 -15.75
CA VAL A 174 -6.62 -2.43 -15.21
C VAL A 174 -7.98 -1.76 -15.19
N THR A 175 -8.95 -2.34 -15.89
CA THR A 175 -10.32 -1.82 -15.97
C THR A 175 -11.21 -2.53 -14.97
N ASN A 176 -11.90 -1.76 -14.12
CA ASN A 176 -12.89 -2.26 -13.16
C ASN A 176 -12.45 -3.53 -12.38
N PRO A 177 -11.29 -3.51 -11.68
CA PRO A 177 -10.84 -4.65 -10.88
C PRO A 177 -11.88 -5.05 -9.81
N PRO A 178 -11.86 -6.31 -9.35
CA PRO A 178 -12.70 -6.75 -8.26
C PRO A 178 -12.39 -5.99 -6.97
N GLN A 179 -13.36 -5.97 -6.06
CA GLN A 179 -13.28 -5.28 -4.77
C GLN A 179 -13.37 -6.27 -3.61
N SER A 180 -12.79 -5.90 -2.47
CA SER A 180 -12.91 -6.60 -1.19
C SER A 180 -13.06 -5.59 -0.06
N GLY A 181 -13.83 -5.94 0.98
CA GLY A 181 -14.20 -5.03 2.05
C GLY A 181 -15.30 -4.03 1.63
N SER A 182 -15.85 -3.33 2.63
CA SER A 182 -16.94 -2.37 2.42
C SER A 182 -16.40 -1.06 1.82
N VAL A 183 -17.09 -0.54 0.81
CA VAL A 183 -16.88 0.83 0.31
C VAL A 183 -17.02 1.82 1.48
N GLY A 184 -16.15 2.84 1.53
CA GLY A 184 -16.14 3.84 2.62
C GLY A 184 -15.54 3.35 3.93
N SER A 185 -14.82 2.23 3.93
CA SER A 185 -14.10 1.71 5.10
C SER A 185 -12.59 1.77 4.90
N GLU A 186 -11.83 1.77 6.00
CA GLU A 186 -10.36 1.76 5.95
C GLU A 186 -9.77 0.46 5.36
N SER A 187 -10.55 -0.62 5.30
CA SER A 187 -10.12 -1.91 4.73
C SER A 187 -10.68 -2.18 3.34
N GLY A 188 -11.61 -1.35 2.86
CA GLY A 188 -12.20 -1.48 1.53
C GLY A 188 -11.20 -1.13 0.43
N HIS A 189 -11.08 -2.02 -0.57
CA HIS A 189 -10.15 -1.83 -1.67
C HIS A 189 -10.54 -2.59 -2.94
N TYR A 190 -10.15 -2.03 -4.09
CA TYR A 190 -9.91 -2.77 -5.31
C TYR A 190 -8.64 -3.59 -5.21
N TYR A 191 -8.56 -4.71 -5.93
CA TYR A 191 -7.35 -5.52 -5.97
C TYR A 191 -7.09 -6.19 -7.32
N TRP A 192 -5.81 -6.34 -7.66
CA TRP A 192 -5.34 -7.06 -8.85
C TRP A 192 -3.87 -7.45 -8.71
N ASP A 193 -3.39 -8.36 -9.56
CA ASP A 193 -1.98 -8.75 -9.59
C ASP A 193 -1.20 -7.86 -10.57
N LEU A 194 -0.01 -7.42 -10.14
CA LEU A 194 0.96 -6.67 -10.93
C LEU A 194 2.27 -7.46 -11.00
N ALA A 195 2.68 -7.84 -12.20
CA ALA A 195 4.02 -8.37 -12.44
C ALA A 195 5.02 -7.19 -12.47
N LEU A 196 5.98 -7.19 -11.57
CA LEU A 196 7.01 -6.16 -11.48
C LEU A 196 8.08 -6.38 -12.57
N PRO A 197 8.63 -5.30 -13.17
CA PRO A 197 9.75 -5.43 -14.08
C PRO A 197 10.94 -6.14 -13.42
N SER A 198 11.59 -7.04 -14.16
CA SER A 198 12.86 -7.66 -13.76
C SER A 198 14.05 -6.72 -13.98
N GLY A 199 15.20 -7.04 -13.40
CA GLY A 199 16.43 -6.25 -13.57
C GLY A 199 16.40 -4.88 -12.89
N ARG A 200 15.53 -4.68 -11.90
CA ARG A 200 15.42 -3.45 -11.11
C ARG A 200 16.15 -3.61 -9.78
N SER A 201 16.74 -2.52 -9.30
CA SER A 201 17.35 -2.42 -7.97
C SER A 201 17.22 -1.01 -7.42
N GLY A 202 17.24 -0.87 -6.10
CA GLY A 202 17.22 0.42 -5.42
C GLY A 202 15.87 1.13 -5.49
N ASP A 203 15.90 2.43 -5.20
CA ASP A 203 14.72 3.26 -5.05
C ASP A 203 13.94 3.40 -6.36
N ALA A 204 12.62 3.31 -6.26
CA ALA A 204 11.72 3.56 -7.36
C ALA A 204 10.41 4.17 -6.84
N LEU A 205 9.58 4.62 -7.77
CA LEU A 205 8.26 5.15 -7.47
C LEU A 205 7.23 4.51 -8.39
N MET A 206 6.16 4.00 -7.79
CA MET A 206 4.99 3.56 -8.53
C MET A 206 3.94 4.66 -8.50
N PHE A 207 3.46 5.06 -9.68
CA PHE A 207 2.43 6.07 -9.83
C PHE A 207 1.17 5.43 -10.41
N ILE A 208 0.01 5.68 -9.78
CA ILE A 208 -1.28 5.22 -10.30
C ILE A 208 -2.16 6.42 -10.57
N GLN A 209 -2.66 6.51 -11.81
CA GLN A 209 -3.75 7.39 -12.20
C GLN A 209 -5.03 6.56 -12.34
N TRP A 210 -6.02 6.82 -11.48
CA TRP A 210 -7.35 6.23 -11.64
C TRP A 210 -8.21 7.17 -12.48
N VAL A 211 -8.54 6.72 -13.69
CA VAL A 211 -9.33 7.45 -14.68
C VAL A 211 -10.76 6.92 -14.66
N ARG A 212 -11.68 7.70 -14.08
CA ARG A 212 -13.10 7.36 -14.06
C ARG A 212 -13.66 7.30 -15.49
N SER A 213 -14.56 6.35 -15.72
CA SER A 213 -15.28 6.24 -17.00
C SER A 213 -16.63 6.97 -16.98
N ASP A 214 -17.09 7.42 -15.81
CA ASP A 214 -18.35 8.12 -15.58
C ASP A 214 -18.19 9.61 -15.24
N SER A 215 -16.94 10.11 -15.23
CA SER A 215 -16.61 11.49 -14.86
C SER A 215 -15.28 11.93 -15.48
N GLN A 216 -15.03 13.25 -15.54
CA GLN A 216 -13.69 13.80 -15.83
C GLN A 216 -12.74 13.71 -14.63
N GLU A 217 -13.25 13.42 -13.44
CA GLU A 217 -12.45 13.33 -12.23
C GLU A 217 -11.49 12.16 -12.26
N ASN A 218 -10.22 12.38 -11.92
CA ASN A 218 -9.22 11.35 -11.76
C ASN A 218 -8.53 11.43 -10.40
N PHE A 219 -7.94 10.31 -9.96
CA PHE A 219 -7.16 10.21 -8.73
C PHE A 219 -5.71 9.90 -9.03
N PHE A 220 -4.81 10.40 -8.18
CA PHE A 220 -3.38 10.37 -8.38
C PHE A 220 -2.71 9.82 -7.12
N SER A 221 -1.91 8.77 -7.28
CA SER A 221 -1.31 8.07 -6.15
C SER A 221 0.17 7.81 -6.42
N CYS A 222 1.05 8.31 -5.55
CA CYS A 222 2.49 8.00 -5.58
C CYS A 222 2.84 7.07 -4.42
N SER A 223 3.48 5.94 -4.72
CA SER A 223 3.99 4.98 -3.74
C SER A 223 5.51 4.86 -3.89
N ASP A 224 6.26 5.25 -2.87
CA ASP A 224 7.70 5.02 -2.82
C ASP A 224 7.96 3.53 -2.56
N ILE A 225 8.83 2.94 -3.37
CA ILE A 225 9.20 1.52 -3.29
C ILE A 225 10.71 1.38 -3.38
N VAL A 226 11.21 0.21 -2.98
CA VAL A 226 12.63 -0.14 -3.15
C VAL A 226 12.73 -1.58 -3.63
N PHE A 227 13.55 -1.81 -4.66
CA PHE A 227 13.87 -3.13 -5.17
C PHE A 227 15.12 -3.66 -4.48
N ASP A 228 14.94 -4.34 -3.35
CA ASP A 228 16.01 -4.86 -2.49
C ASP A 228 15.78 -6.32 -2.06
N GLY A 229 14.78 -6.99 -2.64
CA GLY A 229 14.44 -8.39 -2.31
C GLY A 229 13.34 -8.51 -1.24
N GLY A 230 12.71 -7.41 -0.85
CA GLY A 230 11.54 -7.45 0.03
C GLY A 230 10.29 -8.08 -0.62
N ASN A 231 9.30 -8.36 0.22
CA ASN A 231 8.07 -9.06 -0.11
C ASN A 231 6.81 -8.26 0.29
N GLY A 232 6.94 -6.94 0.40
CA GLY A 232 5.86 -6.02 0.77
C GLY A 232 6.00 -5.42 2.17
N GLU A 233 7.15 -5.59 2.82
CA GLU A 233 7.46 -4.90 4.08
C GLU A 233 7.45 -3.40 3.86
N VAL A 234 6.92 -2.64 4.81
CA VAL A 234 6.91 -1.18 4.75
C VAL A 234 7.89 -0.65 5.76
N THR A 235 8.82 0.24 5.43
CA THR A 235 9.67 0.94 6.41
C THR A 235 9.34 2.43 6.46
N GLY A 236 9.86 3.10 7.48
CA GLY A 236 9.68 4.55 7.64
C GLY A 236 8.30 4.95 8.18
N ILE A 237 7.55 4.04 8.80
CA ILE A 237 6.33 4.36 9.58
C ILE A 237 6.47 3.85 11.02
N ARG A 238 5.77 4.49 11.96
CA ARG A 238 5.66 4.05 13.35
C ARG A 238 5.24 2.58 13.43
N GLY A 239 5.97 1.78 14.22
CA GLY A 239 5.66 0.38 14.45
C GLY A 239 6.13 -0.58 13.36
N SER A 240 6.70 -0.08 12.26
CA SER A 240 7.50 -0.90 11.37
C SER A 240 8.93 -1.03 11.91
N GLY A 241 9.40 -2.26 12.12
CA GLY A 241 10.74 -2.54 12.60
C GLY A 241 11.80 -2.08 11.60
N GLY A 242 12.56 -1.04 11.95
CA GLY A 242 13.80 -0.66 11.31
C GLY A 242 13.74 0.65 10.51
N THR A 243 14.31 1.71 11.09
CA THR A 243 14.94 2.76 10.30
C THR A 243 16.28 2.20 9.80
N PRO A 244 16.50 1.97 8.49
CA PRO A 244 17.87 1.85 8.02
C PRO A 244 18.50 3.24 8.14
N THR A 245 19.55 3.34 8.96
CA THR A 245 20.46 4.48 9.01
C THR A 245 20.91 4.84 7.59
N PRO A 246 20.94 6.12 7.17
CA PRO A 246 21.43 6.49 5.85
C PRO A 246 22.91 6.11 5.71
N THR A 247 23.21 5.16 4.83
CA THR A 247 24.57 4.88 4.40
C THR A 247 24.99 5.96 3.39
N PRO A 248 26.12 6.66 3.56
CA PRO A 248 26.58 7.68 2.62
C PRO A 248 26.87 7.06 1.24
N THR A 249 26.44 7.76 0.19
CA THR A 249 26.66 7.42 -1.22
C THR A 249 28.16 7.24 -1.55
N PRO A 250 28.63 6.05 -1.99
CA PRO A 250 29.99 5.91 -2.50
C PRO A 250 30.11 6.37 -3.97
N THR A 251 31.17 7.12 -4.25
CA THR A 251 31.66 7.48 -5.60
C THR A 251 32.02 6.22 -6.41
N PRO A 252 31.70 6.12 -7.71
CA PRO A 252 31.82 4.88 -8.47
C PRO A 252 33.30 4.47 -8.68
N THR A 253 33.64 3.26 -8.24
CA THR A 253 34.84 2.50 -8.63
C THR A 253 34.35 1.20 -9.27
N PRO A 254 34.93 0.71 -10.39
CA PRO A 254 34.38 -0.42 -11.15
C PRO A 254 34.32 -1.71 -10.32
N THR A 255 33.11 -2.25 -10.15
CA THR A 255 32.86 -3.46 -9.36
C THR A 255 32.96 -4.73 -10.22
N PRO A 256 33.70 -5.77 -9.77
CA PRO A 256 33.65 -7.12 -10.35
C PRO A 256 32.32 -7.84 -10.05
N ALA A 257 31.98 -8.87 -10.84
CA ALA A 257 30.69 -9.57 -10.80
C ALA A 257 30.27 -10.03 -9.38
N PRO A 258 28.99 -9.85 -8.98
CA PRO A 258 28.51 -10.21 -7.65
C PRO A 258 28.27 -11.72 -7.50
N THR A 259 28.80 -12.29 -6.43
CA THR A 259 28.36 -13.58 -5.85
C THR A 259 27.25 -13.31 -4.82
N ASP A 260 26.11 -13.98 -5.00
CA ASP A 260 24.88 -13.90 -4.20
C ASP A 260 25.04 -14.50 -2.77
N PRO A 261 24.69 -13.77 -1.70
CA PRO A 261 24.69 -14.27 -0.32
C PRO A 261 23.36 -14.93 0.16
N HIS A 262 22.38 -15.19 -0.71
CA HIS A 262 21.12 -15.87 -0.35
C HIS A 262 20.83 -17.12 -1.19
N SER A 263 21.83 -18.00 -1.37
CA SER A 263 21.62 -19.21 -2.17
C SER A 263 20.81 -20.26 -1.41
N GLY A 264 19.48 -20.23 -1.56
CA GLY A 264 18.71 -21.46 -1.72
C GLY A 264 17.59 -21.79 -0.75
N CYS A 265 17.34 -21.06 0.34
CA CYS A 265 16.19 -21.35 1.22
C CYS A 265 15.42 -20.10 1.64
N MET A 266 14.11 -20.16 1.50
CA MET A 266 13.18 -19.09 1.86
C MET A 266 12.06 -19.63 2.75
N ALA A 267 11.56 -18.82 3.68
CA ALA A 267 10.42 -19.18 4.53
C ALA A 267 9.33 -18.10 4.43
N LEU A 268 8.06 -18.51 4.34
CA LEU A 268 6.90 -17.63 4.19
C LEU A 268 5.86 -17.92 5.26
N TYR A 269 5.58 -16.93 6.11
CA TYR A 269 4.62 -17.01 7.20
C TYR A 269 3.23 -16.49 6.79
N ARG A 270 2.16 -17.18 7.19
CA ARG A 270 0.78 -16.76 6.96
C ARG A 270 -0.09 -17.05 8.19
N VAL A 271 -0.95 -16.11 8.57
CA VAL A 271 -2.07 -16.37 9.50
C VAL A 271 -3.22 -16.95 8.68
N THR A 272 -3.64 -18.17 8.99
CA THR A 272 -4.70 -18.88 8.23
C THR A 272 -6.07 -18.76 8.88
N ASN A 273 -6.13 -18.53 10.19
CA ASN A 273 -7.37 -18.29 10.93
C ASN A 273 -7.05 -17.54 12.24
N SER A 274 -7.98 -16.74 12.77
CA SER A 274 -7.80 -15.98 14.01
C SER A 274 -9.09 -15.95 14.83
N TRP A 275 -8.97 -15.97 16.16
CA TRP A 275 -10.08 -15.86 17.10
C TRP A 275 -9.68 -15.01 18.31
N ASN A 276 -10.64 -14.69 19.18
CA ASN A 276 -10.33 -13.92 20.38
C ASN A 276 -9.35 -14.70 21.26
N GLY A 277 -8.14 -14.15 21.45
CA GLY A 277 -7.08 -14.73 22.28
C GLY A 277 -6.17 -15.74 21.57
N GLY A 278 -6.32 -16.00 20.26
CA GLY A 278 -5.41 -16.90 19.56
C GLY A 278 -5.59 -16.95 18.04
N PHE A 279 -4.67 -17.63 17.36
CA PHE A 279 -4.69 -17.77 15.91
C PHE A 279 -4.04 -19.08 15.45
N GLN A 280 -4.26 -19.40 14.18
CA GLN A 280 -3.60 -20.49 13.47
C GLN A 280 -2.66 -19.90 12.42
N GLY A 281 -1.40 -20.34 12.44
CA GLY A 281 -0.36 -19.94 11.50
C GLY A 281 0.11 -21.11 10.64
N SER A 282 0.61 -20.78 9.46
CA SER A 282 1.24 -21.71 8.51
C SER A 282 2.54 -21.09 8.00
N VAL A 283 3.59 -21.89 7.88
CA VAL A 283 4.88 -21.49 7.33
C VAL A 283 5.29 -22.44 6.22
N GLU A 284 5.50 -21.90 5.03
CA GLU A 284 6.03 -22.61 3.88
C GLU A 284 7.54 -22.39 3.78
N VAL A 285 8.31 -23.47 3.62
CA VAL A 285 9.77 -23.46 3.50
C VAL A 285 10.11 -23.92 2.09
N MET A 286 10.74 -23.07 1.29
CA MET A 286 11.06 -23.29 -0.11
C MET A 286 12.56 -23.47 -0.29
N ASN A 287 12.95 -24.37 -1.19
CA ASN A 287 14.32 -24.56 -1.63
C ASN A 287 14.50 -24.02 -3.04
N HIS A 288 15.20 -22.91 -3.19
CA HIS A 288 15.56 -22.30 -4.49
C HIS A 288 16.97 -22.65 -4.96
N SER A 289 17.62 -23.63 -4.33
CA SER A 289 18.92 -24.13 -4.81
C SER A 289 18.73 -25.26 -5.82
N ALA A 290 19.73 -25.43 -6.68
CA ALA A 290 19.78 -26.53 -7.66
C ALA A 290 20.00 -27.93 -7.02
N THR A 291 20.18 -28.01 -5.70
CA THR A 291 20.40 -29.25 -4.95
C THR A 291 19.33 -29.44 -3.87
N ALA A 292 19.02 -30.68 -3.51
CA ALA A 292 18.08 -30.93 -2.42
C ALA A 292 18.63 -30.36 -1.09
N ARG A 293 17.77 -29.66 -0.33
CA ARG A 293 18.09 -29.16 1.00
C ARG A 293 17.70 -30.20 2.05
N ASP A 294 18.70 -30.79 2.70
CA ASP A 294 18.50 -31.63 3.89
C ASP A 294 18.58 -30.78 5.16
N ASN A 295 17.83 -31.17 6.20
CA ASN A 295 17.84 -30.54 7.53
C ASN A 295 17.42 -29.07 7.56
N TRP A 296 16.24 -28.73 7.04
CA TRP A 296 15.76 -27.35 7.16
C TRP A 296 15.33 -27.00 8.59
N ALA A 297 15.61 -25.76 8.98
CA ALA A 297 15.05 -25.10 10.14
C ALA A 297 14.71 -23.65 9.80
N VAL A 298 13.73 -23.10 10.52
CA VAL A 298 13.22 -21.74 10.36
C VAL A 298 13.18 -21.06 11.72
N ARG A 299 13.63 -19.81 11.78
CA ARG A 299 13.71 -19.01 12.99
C ARG A 299 12.96 -17.69 12.83
N TRP A 300 12.20 -17.28 13.85
CA TRP A 300 11.60 -15.94 13.94
C TRP A 300 11.33 -15.51 15.37
N GLN A 301 11.17 -14.20 15.58
CA GLN A 301 10.66 -13.64 16.83
C GLN A 301 9.13 -13.55 16.77
N PRO A 302 8.36 -14.18 17.68
CA PRO A 302 6.91 -13.97 17.73
C PRO A 302 6.54 -12.53 18.09
N GLY A 303 5.34 -12.09 17.66
CA GLY A 303 4.73 -10.87 18.15
C GLY A 303 4.65 -10.81 19.68
N ALA A 304 4.73 -9.61 20.25
CA ALA A 304 4.59 -9.45 21.70
C ALA A 304 3.24 -10.01 22.19
N GLY A 305 3.28 -10.85 23.23
CA GLY A 305 2.08 -11.52 23.75
C GLY A 305 1.66 -12.78 22.97
N THR A 306 2.51 -13.27 22.06
CA THR A 306 2.24 -14.49 21.28
C THR A 306 3.04 -15.68 21.78
N THR A 307 2.36 -16.80 21.99
CA THR A 307 2.97 -18.07 22.44
C THR A 307 2.42 -19.23 21.63
N ILE A 308 3.29 -20.03 21.01
CA ILE A 308 2.89 -21.24 20.29
C ILE A 308 2.33 -22.26 21.30
N SER A 309 1.12 -22.75 21.01
CA SER A 309 0.39 -23.72 21.82
C SER A 309 0.51 -25.14 21.28
N GLN A 310 0.36 -25.31 19.97
CA GLN A 310 0.54 -26.60 19.29
C GLN A 310 1.21 -26.37 17.93
N LEU A 311 2.00 -27.34 17.48
CA LEU A 311 2.67 -27.28 16.18
C LEU A 311 2.67 -28.68 15.55
N TRP A 312 2.47 -28.75 14.23
CA TRP A 312 2.54 -29.98 13.43
C TRP A 312 3.49 -29.81 12.25
N ASN A 313 3.97 -30.94 11.71
CA ASN A 313 4.97 -31.01 10.62
C ASN A 313 6.29 -30.28 10.94
N GLY A 314 6.61 -30.12 12.22
CA GLY A 314 7.88 -29.57 12.67
C GLY A 314 8.07 -29.81 14.17
N ILE A 315 9.24 -29.48 14.68
CA ILE A 315 9.57 -29.51 16.12
C ILE A 315 10.10 -28.13 16.48
N HIS A 316 9.48 -27.49 17.48
CA HIS A 316 9.87 -26.15 17.90
C HIS A 316 10.70 -26.14 19.19
N SER A 317 11.54 -25.12 19.30
CA SER A 317 12.19 -24.68 20.53
C SER A 317 12.03 -23.18 20.68
N THR A 318 12.04 -22.71 21.93
CA THR A 318 11.97 -21.27 22.26
C THR A 318 13.24 -20.87 22.99
N GLY A 319 13.94 -19.88 22.48
CA GLY A 319 15.12 -19.28 23.10
C GLY A 319 14.76 -18.47 24.34
N SER A 320 15.77 -18.13 25.16
CA SER A 320 15.59 -17.27 26.33
C SER A 320 15.16 -15.84 25.98
N ASP A 321 15.38 -15.42 24.73
CA ASP A 321 14.95 -14.15 24.13
C ASP A 321 13.53 -14.23 23.54
N GLY A 322 12.85 -15.38 23.65
CA GLY A 322 11.54 -15.62 23.06
C GLY A 322 11.56 -15.99 21.58
N THR A 323 12.74 -16.10 20.95
CA THR A 323 12.85 -16.55 19.56
C THR A 323 12.30 -17.97 19.42
N VAL A 324 11.43 -18.20 18.44
CA VAL A 324 11.02 -19.55 18.05
C VAL A 324 11.92 -20.06 16.93
N THR A 325 12.40 -21.29 17.07
CA THR A 325 13.03 -22.06 15.98
C THR A 325 12.22 -23.33 15.73
N VAL A 326 11.83 -23.57 14.49
CA VAL A 326 11.14 -24.79 14.06
C VAL A 326 12.02 -25.54 13.08
N ARG A 327 12.33 -26.80 13.39
CA ARG A 327 13.04 -27.70 12.48
C ARG A 327 12.10 -28.77 11.92
N HIS A 328 12.53 -29.38 10.83
CA HIS A 328 11.84 -30.49 10.19
C HIS A 328 11.56 -31.68 11.14
N VAL A 329 10.57 -32.48 10.75
CA VAL A 329 10.37 -33.86 11.21
C VAL A 329 10.87 -34.83 10.13
N ASP A 330 10.86 -36.14 10.38
CA ASP A 330 11.51 -37.10 9.48
C ASP A 330 10.91 -37.11 8.07
N HIS A 331 9.58 -37.06 7.95
CA HIS A 331 8.91 -37.19 6.65
C HIS A 331 9.07 -35.99 5.71
N ASN A 332 9.38 -34.80 6.25
CA ASN A 332 9.53 -33.57 5.47
C ASN A 332 10.94 -33.00 5.54
N ARG A 333 11.91 -33.77 6.02
CA ARG A 333 13.30 -33.39 6.24
C ARG A 333 14.02 -32.83 5.01
N THR A 334 13.77 -33.43 3.85
CA THR A 334 14.43 -33.08 2.60
C THR A 334 13.48 -32.30 1.69
N ILE A 335 13.90 -31.12 1.26
CA ILE A 335 13.19 -30.31 0.26
C ILE A 335 13.93 -30.47 -1.08
N PRO A 336 13.30 -31.02 -2.14
CA PRO A 336 13.96 -31.13 -3.44
C PRO A 336 14.30 -29.74 -4.04
N PRO A 337 15.16 -29.66 -5.06
CA PRO A 337 15.34 -28.42 -5.82
C PRO A 337 14.00 -27.86 -6.27
N ASP A 338 13.80 -26.55 -6.10
CA ASP A 338 12.56 -25.82 -6.39
C ASP A 338 11.30 -26.34 -5.68
N GLY A 339 11.47 -27.18 -4.66
CA GLY A 339 10.39 -27.72 -3.85
C GLY A 339 10.06 -26.87 -2.64
N SER A 340 8.95 -27.21 -1.97
CA SER A 340 8.58 -26.64 -0.68
C SER A 340 7.98 -27.67 0.27
N VAL A 341 8.00 -27.34 1.56
CA VAL A 341 7.33 -28.09 2.63
C VAL A 341 6.64 -27.09 3.56
N THR A 342 5.60 -27.53 4.26
CA THR A 342 4.80 -26.64 5.12
C THR A 342 4.65 -27.22 6.51
N PHE A 343 4.85 -26.36 7.51
CA PHE A 343 4.46 -26.63 8.90
C PHE A 343 3.40 -25.63 9.35
N GLY A 344 2.63 -26.00 10.36
CA GLY A 344 1.59 -25.13 10.90
C GLY A 344 1.51 -25.22 12.41
N PHE A 345 0.89 -24.22 13.01
CA PHE A 345 0.78 -24.12 14.46
C PHE A 345 -0.46 -23.34 14.89
N THR A 346 -0.84 -23.49 16.15
CA THR A 346 -1.75 -22.58 16.84
C THR A 346 -1.00 -21.83 17.92
N ALA A 347 -1.39 -20.60 18.18
CA ALA A 347 -0.79 -19.75 19.19
C ALA A 347 -1.85 -18.95 19.94
N THR A 348 -1.58 -18.66 21.21
CA THR A 348 -2.30 -17.60 21.93
C THR A 348 -1.74 -16.25 21.50
N SER A 349 -2.58 -15.22 21.45
CA SER A 349 -2.17 -13.87 21.04
C SER A 349 -2.94 -12.79 21.80
N ALA A 350 -2.24 -11.70 22.11
CA ALA A 350 -2.81 -10.48 22.68
C ALA A 350 -3.10 -9.39 21.61
N GLY A 351 -3.16 -9.78 20.33
CA GLY A 351 -3.47 -8.89 19.21
C GLY A 351 -2.33 -8.68 18.20
N ASN A 352 -1.25 -9.47 18.27
CA ASN A 352 -0.17 -9.44 17.28
C ASN A 352 0.18 -10.86 16.79
N ASP A 353 -0.45 -11.24 15.68
CA ASP A 353 -0.38 -12.59 15.12
C ASP A 353 0.78 -12.77 14.11
N LEU A 354 1.63 -11.75 13.95
CA LEU A 354 2.73 -11.74 12.98
C LEU A 354 4.11 -11.78 13.67
N PRO A 355 5.14 -12.31 12.98
CA PRO A 355 6.52 -12.21 13.45
C PRO A 355 6.98 -10.75 13.64
N VAL A 356 7.86 -10.52 14.60
CA VAL A 356 8.64 -9.28 14.69
C VAL A 356 9.84 -9.40 13.77
N GLY A 357 9.89 -8.58 12.73
CA GLY A 357 10.94 -8.64 11.70
C GLY A 357 10.73 -9.80 10.73
N SER A 358 11.84 -10.35 10.20
CA SER A 358 11.79 -11.41 9.20
C SER A 358 11.70 -12.81 9.82
N ILE A 359 11.18 -13.74 9.03
CA ILE A 359 11.33 -15.18 9.24
C ILE A 359 12.45 -15.68 8.32
N SER A 360 13.38 -16.48 8.84
CA SER A 360 14.57 -16.86 8.08
C SER A 360 14.88 -18.35 8.20
N CYS A 361 15.31 -18.97 7.10
CA CYS A 361 15.92 -20.29 7.17
C CYS A 361 17.24 -20.22 7.94
N VAL A 362 17.45 -21.18 8.83
CA VAL A 362 18.71 -21.36 9.56
C VAL A 362 19.26 -22.75 9.30
N ASN A 363 20.57 -22.91 9.51
CA ASN A 363 21.14 -24.24 9.66
C ASN A 363 20.90 -24.67 11.12
N PRO A 364 20.27 -25.83 11.35
CA PRO A 364 19.86 -26.26 12.69
C PRO A 364 21.02 -26.51 13.66
#